data_AF-N1QKM3-F1
#
_entry.id   AF-N1QKM3-F1
#
_cell.length_a   1.000
_cell.length_b   1.000
_cell.length_c   1.000
_cell.angle_alpha   90.00
_cell.angle_beta   90.00
_cell.angle_gamma   90.00
#
_symmetry.space_group_name_H-M   'P 1'
#
loop_
_entity.id
_entity.type
_entity.pdbx_description
1 polymer ?
#
loop_
_entity_poly.entity_id
_entity_poly.type
_entity_poly.pdbx_seq_one_letter_code
_entity_poly.pdbx_strand_id
1 'polypeptide(L)'
;MPSSSTLNTVQERRFLWHYKFTVTRLHACGFVHESAVVAGWYCDLLERSSDQLKEHAPIDQQFCEDMVADAGVRKYSENVAQVGNQTADVARLLFHYGRGEEAELFSERAAWLHDLAGRMKEYELLVGEQLE
;
A
#
# COMPACT_ATOMS: atom_id res chain seq x y z
N MET A 1 -15.42 -24.27 17.99
CA MET A 1 -14.79 -22.99 17.62
C MET A 1 -13.30 -23.11 17.85
N PRO A 2 -12.45 -22.94 16.83
CA PRO A 2 -11.05 -22.61 17.07
C PRO A 2 -10.92 -21.08 17.00
N SER A 3 -10.83 -20.46 18.18
CA SER A 3 -10.19 -19.16 18.35
C SER A 3 -8.72 -19.44 18.72
N SER A 4 -7.80 -19.27 17.76
CA SER A 4 -6.35 -19.34 17.98
C SER A 4 -5.66 -18.70 16.77
N SER A 5 -5.36 -17.40 16.81
CA SER A 5 -4.10 -16.86 17.34
C SER A 5 -2.86 -17.45 16.66
N THR A 6 -2.47 -16.87 15.52
CA THR A 6 -1.10 -16.44 15.19
C THR A 6 -1.06 -16.02 13.71
N LEU A 7 -0.35 -14.95 13.38
CA LEU A 7 0.02 -14.62 12.00
C LEU A 7 1.03 -15.62 11.46
N ASN A 8 0.53 -16.80 11.11
CA ASN A 8 1.37 -17.95 10.83
C ASN A 8 1.08 -18.59 9.48
N THR A 9 0.16 -18.04 8.69
CA THR A 9 0.09 -18.41 7.29
C THR A 9 1.12 -17.60 6.50
N VAL A 10 1.77 -18.26 5.53
CA VAL A 10 2.68 -17.60 4.57
C VAL A 10 1.96 -16.46 3.84
N GLN A 11 0.66 -16.62 3.63
CA GLN A 11 -0.24 -15.63 3.02
C GLN A 11 -0.33 -14.34 3.86
N GLU A 12 -0.70 -14.44 5.13
CA GLU A 12 -0.84 -13.26 6.01
C GLU A 12 0.48 -12.49 6.16
N ARG A 13 1.62 -13.19 6.27
CA ARG A 13 2.93 -12.53 6.36
C ARG A 13 3.26 -11.73 5.10
N ARG A 14 2.88 -12.23 3.91
CA ARG A 14 3.03 -11.49 2.66
C ARG A 14 2.15 -10.24 2.65
N PHE A 15 0.88 -10.36 3.05
CA PHE A 15 -0.02 -9.20 3.13
C PHE A 15 0.45 -8.15 4.14
N LEU A 16 0.98 -8.57 5.29
CA LEU A 16 1.59 -7.65 6.26
C LEU A 16 2.81 -6.94 5.70
N TRP A 17 3.62 -7.61 4.88
CA TRP A 17 4.73 -6.95 4.19
C TRP A 17 4.24 -5.90 3.19
N HIS A 18 3.22 -6.22 2.39
CA HIS A 18 2.61 -5.25 1.47
C HIS A 18 1.97 -4.08 2.22
N TYR A 19 1.26 -4.34 3.33
CA TYR A 19 0.75 -3.31 4.24
C TYR A 19 1.88 -2.39 4.72
N LYS A 20 2.94 -2.96 5.31
CA LYS A 20 4.10 -2.22 5.81
C LYS A 20 4.68 -1.31 4.73
N PHE A 21 4.92 -1.87 3.55
CA PHE A 21 5.52 -1.14 2.44
C PHE A 21 4.62 0.00 1.94
N THR A 22 3.35 -0.31 1.65
CA THR A 22 2.41 0.63 1.00
C THR A 22 2.09 1.82 1.90
N VAL A 23 1.75 1.57 3.16
CA VAL A 23 1.42 2.61 4.15
C VAL A 23 2.62 3.50 4.43
N THR A 24 3.80 2.91 4.63
CA THR A 24 5.03 3.68 4.91
C THR A 24 5.44 4.52 3.71
N ARG A 25 5.34 4.00 2.47
CA ARG A 25 5.67 4.76 1.26
C ARG A 25 4.76 5.98 1.08
N LEU A 26 3.44 5.81 1.20
CA LEU A 26 2.50 6.92 1.10
C LEU A 26 2.78 7.98 2.17
N HIS A 27 3.03 7.55 3.40
CA HIS A 27 3.35 8.47 4.48
C HIS A 27 4.67 9.22 4.24
N ALA A 28 5.71 8.52 3.75
CA ALA A 28 7.01 9.11 3.41
C ALA A 28 6.91 10.20 2.32
N CYS A 29 5.92 10.09 1.43
CA CYS A 29 5.65 11.08 0.39
C CYS A 29 4.69 12.20 0.82
N GLY A 30 4.19 12.19 2.06
CA GLY A 30 3.22 13.17 2.56
C GLY A 30 1.74 12.84 2.27
N PHE A 31 1.43 11.69 1.68
CA PHE A 31 0.06 11.22 1.40
C PHE A 31 -0.58 10.58 2.64
N VAL A 32 -0.72 11.36 3.71
CA VAL A 32 -1.19 10.86 5.02
C VAL A 32 -2.64 10.37 4.95
N HIS A 33 -3.50 11.06 4.20
CA HIS A 33 -4.90 10.66 4.07
C HIS A 33 -5.03 9.34 3.29
N GLU A 34 -4.39 9.24 2.13
CA GLU A 34 -4.38 8.04 1.30
C GLU A 34 -3.73 6.87 2.03
N SER A 35 -2.66 7.12 2.80
CA SER A 35 -2.03 6.12 3.67
C SER A 35 -3.03 5.52 4.67
N ALA A 36 -3.87 6.35 5.29
CA ALA A 36 -4.92 5.89 6.20
C ALA A 36 -6.01 5.08 5.48
N VAL A 37 -6.41 5.50 4.27
CA VAL A 37 -7.35 4.74 3.43
C VAL A 37 -6.81 3.36 3.08
N VAL A 38 -5.55 3.29 2.61
CA VAL A 38 -4.88 2.03 2.29
C VAL A 38 -4.73 1.16 3.54
N ALA A 39 -4.38 1.74 4.68
CA ALA A 39 -4.32 1.00 5.94
C ALA A 39 -5.67 0.34 6.29
N GLY A 40 -6.78 1.05 6.05
CA GLY A 40 -8.13 0.51 6.20
C GLY A 40 -8.40 -0.72 5.33
N TRP A 41 -7.93 -0.72 4.08
CA TRP A 41 -8.08 -1.88 3.18
C TRP A 41 -7.41 -3.14 3.72
N TYR A 42 -6.25 -3.01 4.36
CA TYR A 42 -5.55 -4.13 4.99
C TYR A 42 -6.18 -4.53 6.33
N CYS A 43 -6.78 -3.58 7.06
CA CYS A 43 -7.58 -3.89 8.25
C CYS A 43 -8.75 -4.81 7.89
N ASP A 44 -9.48 -4.46 6.82
CA ASP A 44 -10.57 -5.28 6.31
C ASP A 44 -10.06 -6.64 5.82
N LEU A 45 -8.97 -6.66 5.03
CA LEU A 45 -8.46 -7.88 4.41
C LEU A 45 -7.99 -8.94 5.43
N LEU A 46 -7.36 -8.47 6.51
CA LEU A 46 -6.78 -9.30 7.56
C LEU A 46 -7.71 -9.45 8.76
N GLU A 47 -8.86 -8.78 8.77
CA GLU A 47 -9.83 -8.75 9.88
C GLU A 47 -9.16 -8.29 11.19
N ARG A 48 -8.39 -7.21 11.12
CA ARG A 48 -7.59 -6.67 12.23
C ARG A 48 -7.75 -5.16 12.38
N SER A 49 -7.57 -4.67 13.61
CA SER A 49 -7.46 -3.23 13.83
C SER A 49 -6.11 -2.69 13.37
N SER A 50 -6.04 -1.37 13.11
CA SER A 50 -4.79 -0.69 12.77
C SER A 50 -3.70 -0.92 13.83
N ASP A 51 -4.06 -0.95 15.12
CA ASP A 51 -3.08 -1.16 16.20
C ASP A 51 -2.49 -2.57 16.16
N GLN A 52 -3.32 -3.58 15.87
CA GLN A 52 -2.86 -4.95 15.68
C GLN A 52 -1.96 -5.09 14.45
N LEU A 53 -2.27 -4.38 13.35
CA LEU A 53 -1.39 -4.38 12.17
C LEU A 53 -0.04 -3.75 12.46
N LYS A 54 0.00 -2.66 13.24
CA LYS A 54 1.27 -2.01 13.66
C LYS A 54 2.11 -2.89 14.57
N GLU A 55 1.48 -3.61 15.49
CA GLU A 55 2.17 -4.58 16.36
C GLU A 55 2.82 -5.70 15.55
N HIS A 56 2.14 -6.16 14.50
CA HIS A 56 2.52 -7.31 13.72
C HIS A 56 3.41 -7.02 12.50
N ALA A 57 3.41 -5.77 12.05
CA ALA A 57 4.30 -5.29 11.01
C ALA A 57 5.08 -4.08 11.54
N PRO A 58 5.95 -4.26 12.55
CA PRO A 58 6.69 -3.17 13.16
C PRO A 58 7.54 -2.47 12.08
N ILE A 59 7.43 -1.15 12.07
CA ILE A 59 8.21 -0.28 11.21
C ILE A 59 9.36 0.24 12.06
N ASP A 60 10.53 -0.33 11.86
CA ASP A 60 11.76 0.14 12.49
C ASP A 60 12.26 1.45 11.83
N GLN A 61 13.12 2.16 12.55
CA GLN A 61 13.63 3.46 12.11
C GLN A 61 14.41 3.36 10.79
N GLN A 62 15.22 2.31 10.60
CA GLN A 62 15.99 2.13 9.38
C GLN A 62 15.07 1.98 8.16
N PHE A 63 14.02 1.17 8.28
CA PHE A 63 13.03 0.99 7.21
C PHE A 63 12.33 2.31 6.86
N CYS A 64 11.99 3.13 7.87
CA CYS A 64 11.44 4.48 7.63
C CYS A 64 12.43 5.37 6.87
N GLU A 65 13.69 5.41 7.32
CA GLU A 65 14.73 6.24 6.70
C GLU A 65 14.99 5.81 5.26
N ASP A 66 15.10 4.51 5.00
CA ASP A 66 15.26 3.94 3.65
C ASP A 66 14.07 4.29 2.75
N MET A 67 12.85 4.22 3.28
CA MET A 67 11.64 4.54 2.53
C MET A 67 11.55 6.03 2.20
N VAL A 68 11.91 6.92 3.13
CA VAL A 68 11.95 8.37 2.90
C VAL A 68 13.02 8.72 1.88
N ALA A 69 14.20 8.10 1.97
CA ALA A 69 15.27 8.32 1.01
C ALA A 69 14.89 7.88 -0.41
N ASP A 70 14.32 6.68 -0.58
CA ASP A 70 13.87 6.21 -1.90
C ASP A 70 12.65 6.98 -2.42
N ALA A 71 11.71 7.35 -1.55
CA ALA A 71 10.55 8.16 -1.93
C ALA A 71 10.95 9.56 -2.41
N GLY A 72 11.93 10.18 -1.75
CA GLY A 72 12.35 11.56 -2.00
C GLY A 72 13.09 11.78 -3.32
N VAL A 73 13.62 10.72 -3.95
CA VAL A 73 14.27 10.80 -5.28
C VAL A 73 13.32 10.51 -6.44
N ARG A 74 12.06 10.15 -6.16
CA ARG A 74 11.03 9.80 -7.13
C ARG A 74 9.99 10.90 -7.24
N LYS A 75 9.29 10.96 -8.37
CA LYS A 75 8.10 11.82 -8.50
C LYS A 75 6.97 11.33 -7.61
N TYR A 76 6.04 12.20 -7.25
CA TYR A 76 4.88 11.82 -6.45
C TYR A 76 4.02 10.79 -7.19
N SER A 77 3.79 11.01 -8.48
CA SER A 77 3.08 10.07 -9.36
C SER A 77 3.71 8.67 -9.39
N GLU A 78 5.04 8.59 -9.43
CA GLU A 78 5.78 7.32 -9.43
C GLU A 78 5.63 6.56 -8.10
N ASN A 79 5.68 7.28 -6.98
CA ASN A 79 5.46 6.70 -5.66
C ASN A 79 4.06 6.10 -5.54
N VAL A 80 3.02 6.83 -5.97
CA VAL A 80 1.64 6.33 -5.93
C VAL A 80 1.44 5.16 -6.90
N ALA A 81 2.03 5.21 -8.10
CA ALA A 81 1.97 4.10 -9.06
C ALA A 81 2.61 2.82 -8.49
N GLN A 82 3.71 2.95 -7.75
CA GLN A 82 4.36 1.81 -7.09
C GLN A 82 3.46 1.18 -6.02
N VAL A 83 2.73 2.00 -5.26
CA VAL A 83 1.72 1.49 -4.32
C VAL A 83 0.60 0.77 -5.08
N GLY A 84 0.15 1.31 -6.22
CA GLY A 84 -0.80 0.63 -7.12
C GLY A 84 -0.31 -0.75 -7.56
N ASN A 85 0.96 -0.86 -7.96
CA ASN A 85 1.56 -2.13 -8.34
C ASN A 85 1.58 -3.14 -7.19
N GLN A 86 1.91 -2.70 -5.97
CA GLN A 86 1.89 -3.56 -4.78
C GLN A 86 0.46 -4.04 -4.45
N THR A 87 -0.53 -3.17 -4.59
CA THR A 87 -1.94 -3.53 -4.40
C THR A 87 -2.42 -4.53 -5.47
N ALA A 88 -1.98 -4.37 -6.71
CA ALA A 88 -2.26 -5.33 -7.78
C ALA A 88 -1.60 -6.70 -7.51
N ASP A 89 -0.38 -6.71 -6.97
CA ASP A 89 0.29 -7.96 -6.56
C ASP A 89 -0.49 -8.66 -5.43
N VAL A 90 -1.06 -7.90 -4.49
CA VAL A 90 -1.96 -8.45 -3.46
C VAL A 90 -3.20 -9.06 -4.10
N ALA A 91 -3.84 -8.40 -5.07
CA ALA A 91 -4.97 -8.99 -5.80
C ALA A 91 -4.60 -10.32 -6.46
N ARG A 92 -3.43 -10.39 -7.11
CA ARG A 92 -2.92 -11.63 -7.73
C ARG A 92 -2.71 -12.73 -6.70
N LEU A 93 -2.16 -12.40 -5.53
CA LEU A 93 -2.01 -13.35 -4.42
C LEU A 93 -3.37 -13.83 -3.91
N LEU A 94 -4.36 -12.94 -3.79
CA LEU A 94 -5.71 -13.29 -3.34
C LEU A 94 -6.39 -14.26 -4.32
N PHE A 95 -6.30 -14.02 -5.63
CA PHE A 95 -6.77 -14.99 -6.63
C PHE A 95 -6.06 -16.33 -6.49
N HIS A 96 -4.73 -16.33 -6.30
CA HIS A 96 -3.96 -17.55 -6.13
C HIS A 96 -4.41 -18.37 -4.90
N TYR A 97 -4.83 -17.70 -3.82
CA TYR A 97 -5.34 -18.34 -2.61
C TYR A 97 -6.84 -18.62 -2.64
N GLY A 98 -7.54 -18.40 -3.77
CA GLY A 98 -8.98 -18.66 -3.91
C GLY A 98 -9.88 -17.62 -3.25
N ARG A 99 -9.35 -16.45 -2.87
CA ARG A 99 -10.09 -15.31 -2.29
C ARG A 99 -10.55 -14.36 -3.39
N GLY A 100 -11.49 -14.83 -4.23
CA GLY A 100 -11.88 -14.16 -5.47
C GLY A 100 -12.52 -12.78 -5.26
N GLU A 101 -13.47 -12.67 -4.34
CA GLU A 101 -14.17 -11.40 -4.06
C GLU A 101 -13.19 -10.34 -3.54
N GLU A 102 -12.29 -10.71 -2.62
CA GLU A 102 -11.28 -9.78 -2.13
C GLU A 102 -10.24 -9.43 -3.20
N ALA A 103 -9.93 -10.37 -4.10
CA ALA A 103 -9.01 -10.12 -5.21
C ALA A 103 -9.57 -9.12 -6.23
N GLU A 104 -10.86 -9.20 -6.56
CA GLU A 104 -11.55 -8.24 -7.41
C GLU A 104 -11.53 -6.85 -6.76
N LEU A 105 -11.88 -6.77 -5.48
CA LEU A 105 -11.83 -5.53 -4.72
C LEU A 105 -10.42 -4.90 -4.68
N PHE A 106 -9.37 -5.71 -4.48
CA PHE A 106 -8.00 -5.22 -4.53
C PHE A 106 -7.56 -4.82 -5.95
N SER A 107 -8.12 -5.42 -6.99
CA SER A 107 -7.88 -5.01 -8.38
C SER A 107 -8.46 -3.62 -8.66
N GLU A 108 -9.67 -3.35 -8.17
CA GLU A 108 -10.30 -2.02 -8.25
C GLU A 108 -9.51 -0.97 -7.46
N ARG A 109 -9.08 -1.31 -6.25
CA ARG A 109 -8.23 -0.46 -5.40
C ARG A 109 -6.89 -0.13 -6.07
N ALA A 110 -6.29 -1.11 -6.76
CA ALA A 110 -5.07 -0.89 -7.54
C ALA A 110 -5.31 0.06 -8.72
N ALA A 111 -6.41 -0.14 -9.47
CA ALA A 111 -6.79 0.76 -10.56
C ALA A 111 -7.00 2.20 -10.06
N TRP A 112 -7.68 2.38 -8.92
CA TRP A 112 -7.86 3.71 -8.31
C TRP A 112 -6.51 4.40 -7.98
N LEU A 113 -5.52 3.64 -7.47
CA LEU A 113 -4.18 4.17 -7.22
C LEU A 113 -3.45 4.54 -8.51
N HIS A 114 -3.59 3.74 -9.58
CA HIS A 114 -3.02 4.05 -10.88
C HIS A 114 -3.66 5.29 -11.52
N ASP A 115 -4.98 5.46 -11.40
CA ASP A 115 -5.68 6.65 -11.85
C ASP A 115 -5.26 7.90 -11.06
N LEU A 116 -5.07 7.77 -9.74
CA LEU A 116 -4.52 8.83 -8.91
C LEU A 116 -3.11 9.22 -9.36
N ALA A 117 -2.24 8.23 -9.61
CA ALA A 117 -0.90 8.45 -10.14
C ALA A 117 -0.92 9.14 -11.52
N GLY A 118 -1.85 8.76 -12.40
CA GLY A 118 -2.05 9.40 -13.70
C GLY A 118 -2.37 10.90 -13.58
N ARG A 119 -3.33 11.25 -12.73
CA ARG A 119 -3.70 12.66 -12.46
C ARG A 119 -2.53 13.45 -11.87
N MET A 120 -1.76 12.84 -10.97
CA MET A 120 -0.56 13.49 -10.42
C MET A 120 0.49 13.73 -11.49
N LYS A 121 0.70 12.77 -12.39
CA LYS A 121 1.66 12.91 -13.49
C LYS A 121 1.27 14.04 -14.43
N GLU A 122 -0.01 14.18 -14.75
CA GLU A 122 -0.52 15.31 -15.55
C GLU A 122 -0.23 16.64 -14.86
N TYR A 123 -0.51 16.74 -13.56
CA TYR A 123 -0.21 17.94 -12.77
C TYR A 123 1.29 18.26 -12.72
N GLU A 124 2.14 17.25 -12.49
CA GLU A 124 3.59 17.40 -12.48
C GLU A 124 4.14 17.91 -13.81
N LEU A 125 3.56 17.48 -14.94
CA LEU A 125 3.91 17.98 -16.27
C LEU A 125 3.50 19.45 -16.43
N LEU A 126 2.26 19.80 -16.06
CA LEU A 126 1.75 21.16 -16.16
C LEU A 126 2.53 22.17 -15.31
N VAL A 127 2.94 21.78 -14.10
CA VAL A 127 3.77 22.64 -13.23
C VAL A 127 5.22 22.70 -13.73
N GLY A 128 5.75 21.60 -14.27
CA GLY A 128 7.08 21.57 -14.87
C GLY A 128 7.21 22.52 -16.07
N GLU A 129 6.20 22.55 -16.95
CA GLU A 129 6.15 23.43 -18.12
C GLU A 129 6.01 24.93 -17.77
N GLN A 130 5.57 25.28 -16.56
CA GLN A 130 5.46 26.68 -16.12
C GLN A 130 6.75 27.25 -15.52
N LEU A 131 7.76 26.40 -15.29
CA LEU A 131 9.05 26.77 -14.69
C LEU A 131 10.20 26.80 -15.70
N GLU A 132 9.93 26.50 -16.98
CA GLU A 132 10.85 26.62 -18.12
C GLU A 132 10.54 27.87 -18.96
#